data_AF-A0A8X6NLU0-F1
#
_entry.id   AF-A0A8X6NLU0-F1
#
_cell.length_a   1.000
_cell.length_b   1.000
_cell.length_c   1.000
_cell.angle_alpha   90.00
_cell.angle_beta   90.00
_cell.angle_gamma   90.00
#
_symmetry.space_group_name_H-M   'P 1'
#
loop_
_entity.id
_entity.type
_entity.pdbx_description
1 polymer ?
#
loop_
_entity_poly.entity_id
_entity_poly.type
_entity_poly.pdbx_seq_one_letter_code
_entity_poly.pdbx_strand_id
1 'polypeptide(L)' 'MLEETDANHSVIASARGVFGYEGGALASKETGVTVIIPPGAISEGEEHEIYFKVCQDANMLPPLDKEK' A
#
# COMPACT_ATOMS: atom_id res chain seq x y z
N MET A 1 1.51 -8.31 -26.99
CA MET A 1 2.41 -8.98 -26.02
C MET A 1 2.51 -7.99 -24.88
N LEU A 2 1.69 -8.15 -23.84
CA LEU A 2 1.64 -7.20 -22.72
C LEU A 2 2.87 -7.46 -21.85
N GLU A 3 3.66 -6.40 -21.65
CA GLU A 3 4.99 -6.43 -21.08
C GLU A 3 4.98 -6.96 -19.63
N GLU A 4 5.93 -7.87 -19.37
CA GLU A 4 6.20 -8.53 -18.10
C GLU A 4 6.84 -7.57 -17.10
N THR A 5 6.12 -6.54 -16.62
CA THR A 5 6.64 -5.61 -15.60
C THR A 5 6.55 -6.14 -14.16
N ASP A 6 6.08 -7.37 -13.94
CA ASP A 6 5.89 -7.93 -12.59
C ASP A 6 7.12 -8.66 -12.01
N ALA A 7 8.24 -8.73 -12.74
CA ALA A 7 9.37 -9.60 -12.37
C ALA A 7 10.50 -8.95 -11.55
N ASN A 8 10.53 -7.62 -11.40
CA ASN A 8 11.71 -6.93 -10.83
C ASN A 8 11.47 -6.09 -9.56
N HIS A 9 10.24 -6.02 -9.04
CA HIS A 9 9.97 -5.27 -7.82
C HIS A 9 10.27 -6.15 -6.60
N SER A 10 11.41 -5.92 -5.95
CA SER A 10 11.72 -6.62 -4.70
C SER A 10 10.78 -6.12 -3.61
N VAL A 11 9.92 -6.99 -3.09
CA VAL A 11 9.06 -6.68 -1.95
C VAL A 11 9.95 -6.63 -0.70
N ILE A 12 10.12 -5.43 -0.15
CA ILE A 12 10.99 -5.19 1.01
C ILE A 12 10.23 -5.21 2.33
N ALA A 13 8.90 -5.03 2.31
CA ALA A 13 8.06 -5.21 3.48
C ALA A 13 6.60 -5.46 3.10
N SER A 14 5.83 -6.03 4.02
CA SER A 14 4.38 -6.17 3.87
C SER A 14 3.69 -5.97 5.20
N ALA A 15 2.51 -5.36 5.19
CA ALA A 15 1.65 -5.24 6.36
C ALA A 15 0.23 -5.68 5.99
N ARG A 16 -0.46 -6.33 6.93
CA ARG A 16 -1.83 -6.80 6.78
C ARG A 16 -2.57 -6.65 8.10
N GLY A 17 -3.85 -6.27 8.03
CA GLY A 17 -4.72 -6.15 9.21
C GLY A 17 -6.18 -6.19 8.79
N VAL A 18 -7.05 -6.52 9.75
CA VAL A 18 -8.51 -6.45 9.58
C VAL A 18 -8.98 -5.20 10.29
N PHE A 19 -9.80 -4.41 9.61
CA PHE A 19 -10.32 -3.14 10.10
C PHE A 19 -11.84 -3.15 9.99
N GLY A 20 -12.51 -2.52 10.95
CA GLY A 20 -13.95 -2.28 10.94
C GLY A 20 -14.26 -0.79 10.95
N TYR A 21 -15.51 -0.45 11.29
CA TYR A 21 -15.99 0.93 11.32
C TYR A 21 -15.14 1.92 12.14
N GLU A 22 -14.57 1.47 13.27
CA GLU A 22 -13.70 2.29 14.13
C GLU A 22 -12.44 2.79 13.40
N GLY A 23 -12.06 2.16 12.29
CA GLY A 23 -10.84 2.43 11.55
C GLY A 23 -9.60 1.91 12.28
N GLY A 24 -8.46 2.57 12.07
CA GLY A 24 -7.19 2.22 12.68
C GLY A 24 -5.98 2.65 11.85
N ALA A 25 -4.81 2.12 12.20
CA ALA A 25 -3.57 2.35 11.47
C ALA A 25 -2.89 1.02 11.11
N LEU A 26 -2.59 0.83 9.83
CA LEU A 26 -1.79 -0.29 9.34
C LEU A 26 -0.36 0.21 9.06
N ALA A 27 0.60 -0.16 9.92
CA ALA A 27 1.98 0.31 9.82
C ALA A 27 2.95 -0.82 9.46
N SER A 28 3.83 -0.57 8.49
CA SER A 28 5.02 -1.37 8.24
C SER A 28 6.19 -0.76 9.00
N LYS A 29 6.59 -1.38 10.11
CA LYS A 29 7.71 -0.89 10.94
C LYS A 29 9.04 -0.90 10.20
N GLU A 30 9.20 -1.79 9.23
CA GLU A 30 10.42 -1.97 8.45
C GLU A 30 10.67 -0.79 7.49
N THR A 31 9.62 -0.17 6.98
CA THR A 31 9.71 0.92 5.98
C THR A 31 9.23 2.27 6.51
N GLY A 32 8.54 2.28 7.66
CA GLY A 32 7.88 3.45 8.21
C GLY A 32 6.56 3.83 7.51
N VAL A 33 6.19 3.12 6.42
CA VAL A 33 4.93 3.36 5.71
C VAL A 33 3.76 3.02 6.61
N THR A 34 2.81 3.94 6.74
CA THR A 34 1.60 3.74 7.53
C THR A 34 0.39 4.16 6.72
N VAL A 35 -0.60 3.28 6.65
CA VAL A 35 -1.93 3.57 6.09
C VAL A 35 -2.87 3.87 7.24
N ILE A 36 -3.49 5.04 7.23
CA ILE A 36 -4.48 5.44 8.22
C ILE A 36 -5.87 5.20 7.63
N ILE A 37 -6.67 4.37 8.31
CA ILE A 37 -8.07 4.15 8.01
C ILE A 37 -8.87 5.00 9.01
N PRO A 38 -9.48 6.12 8.59
CA PRO A 38 -10.27 6.93 9.50
C PRO A 38 -11.56 6.20 9.93
N PRO A 39 -12.14 6.55 11.09
CA PRO A 39 -13.44 6.02 11.49
C PRO A 39 -14.51 6.34 10.45
N GLY A 40 -15.38 5.37 10.15
CA GLY A 40 -16.41 5.47 9.13
C GLY A 40 -15.94 5.25 7.69
N ALA A 41 -14.64 4.96 7.45
CA ALA A 41 -14.17 4.53 6.13
C ALA A 41 -14.69 3.14 5.72
N ILE A 42 -15.05 2.32 6.72
CA ILE A 42 -15.65 0.99 6.57
C ILE A 42 -17.05 1.06 7.18
N SER A 43 -18.03 0.41 6.57
CA SER A 43 -19.43 0.43 7.01
C SER A 43 -19.58 -0.22 8.39
N GLU A 44 -20.55 0.25 9.19
CA GLU A 44 -20.86 -0.35 10.48
C GLU A 44 -21.32 -1.81 10.33
N GLY A 45 -20.73 -2.72 11.11
CA GLY A 45 -20.98 -4.17 11.03
C GLY A 45 -20.18 -4.90 9.96
N GLU A 46 -19.36 -4.21 9.17
CA GLU A 46 -18.44 -4.82 8.21
C GLU A 46 -17.01 -4.87 8.75
N GLU A 47 -16.29 -5.92 8.36
CA GLU A 47 -14.85 -6.06 8.58
C GLU A 47 -14.16 -6.27 7.24
N HIS A 48 -13.13 -5.48 6.96
CA HIS A 48 -12.38 -5.53 5.72
C HIS A 48 -10.92 -5.86 6.02
N GLU A 49 -10.38 -6.78 5.25
CA GLU A 49 -8.96 -7.08 5.31
C GLU A 49 -8.18 -6.17 4.37
N ILE A 50 -7.27 -5.39 4.94
CA ILE A 50 -6.42 -4.45 4.23
C ILE A 50 -4.98 -4.93 4.32
N TYR A 51 -4.30 -4.96 3.18
CA TYR A 51 -2.88 -5.28 3.12
C TYR A 51 -2.17 -4.38 2.10
N PHE A 52 -0.90 -4.09 2.36
CA PHE A 52 -0.02 -3.46 1.38
C PHE A 52 1.34 -4.12 1.38
N LYS A 53 2.00 -4.02 0.22
CA LYS A 53 3.39 -4.43 0.02
C LYS A 53 4.18 -3.18 -0.33
N VAL A 54 5.34 -3.02 0.30
CA VAL A 54 6.30 -2.00 -0.08
C VAL A 54 7.32 -2.64 -0.98
N CYS A 55 7.42 -2.15 -2.19
CA CYS A 55 8.38 -2.59 -3.18
C CYS A 55 9.53 -1.59 -3.27
N GLN A 56 10.76 -2.09 -3.37
CA GLN A 56 11.92 -1.26 -3.69
C GLN A 56 12.15 -1.32 -5.20
N ASP A 57 11.92 -0.19 -5.84
CA ASP A 57 12.21 -0.01 -7.26
C ASP A 57 13.48 0.80 -7.47
N ALA A 58 14.47 0.20 -8.14
CA ALA A 58 15.66 0.92 -8.59
C ALA A 58 15.40 1.80 -9.83
N ASN A 59 14.26 1.59 -10.53
CA ASN A 59 13.94 2.21 -11.82
C ASN A 59 12.64 3.02 -11.84
N MET A 60 11.95 3.19 -10.71
CA MET A 60 10.78 4.06 -10.62
C MET A 60 11.24 5.51 -10.48
N LEU A 61 11.92 6.02 -11.50
CA LEU A 61 11.98 7.47 -11.69
C LEU A 61 10.54 7.96 -11.67
N PRO A 62 10.19 8.96 -10.84
CA PRO A 62 8.90 9.61 -11.00
C PRO A 62 8.78 10.04 -12.47
N PRO A 63 7.59 10.05 -13.08
CA PRO A 63 7.40 10.77 -14.33
C PRO A 63 7.62 12.27 -14.03
N LEU A 64 8.89 12.69 -13.89
CA LEU A 64 9.27 14.09 -13.77
C LEU A 64 8.78 14.75 -15.05
N ASP A 65 7.83 15.66 -14.86
CA ASP A 65 7.25 16.61 -15.81
C ASP A 65 7.89 16.57 -17.21
N LYS A 66 7.32 15.76 -18.11
CA LYS A 66 7.57 15.86 -19.55
C LYS A 66 6.57 16.80 -20.22
N GLU A 67 6.31 17.96 -19.64
CA GLU A 67 5.64 19.07 -20.35
C GLU A 67 6.43 20.36 -20.12
N LYS A 68 7.06 20.83 -21.21
CA LYS A 68 7.53 22.21 -21.40
C LYS A 68 6.85 22.74 -22.64
#